data_AF-A0AAW0WGK7-F1
#
_entry.id   AF-A0AAW0WGK7-F1
#
_cell.length_a   1.000
_cell.length_b   1.000
_cell.length_c   1.000
_cell.angle_alpha   90.00
_cell.angle_beta   90.00
_cell.angle_gamma   90.00
#
_symmetry.space_group_name_H-M   'P 1'
#
loop_
_entity.id
_entity.type
_entity.pdbx_description
1 polymer ?
#
loop_
_entity_poly.entity_id
_entity_poly.type
_entity_poly.pdbx_seq_one_letter_code
_entity_poly.pdbx_strand_id
1 'polypeptide(L)'
;ISAPLVGLCLVGSLWMMVGAFWAEEQLVDWKRRYGTIAGVFIHVPSAVYAAIVWLLNYYYKRLATSLTQWENHRTQSDYDWNRVSKLVVFEFVNNFCSLFYIAFYIQDMDMLCSQVATMLIVTQMINHFQEALLPYVVKKAYTQMAERVVTELRNHPLTERFFLEVVRPVHSAPLEEEPVPVLSLDSKDPRITQAKEEADLDPYEDCYDDYLEMFLQFGYVFLFSSVYPMAAFWAVLNNILELKTDAFKLCRVYQRPSVKKVGSIGVWQGAFELLGCVAVITNCALLCMSPRVRPLAPSTSPVEWVLLFVLLEHLILGAKVALMWLVPNQPYWVRQALEKINYQSKLALRNERCKKTRRHLSRRFRSVHGVPRSGSRSRGTTPVAQNGGVRHRTPSRDYRDY
;
A
#
# COMPACT_ATOMS: atom_id res chain seq x y z
N ILE A 1 24.80 1.65 -1.83
CA ILE A 1 24.81 2.95 -1.11
C ILE A 1 23.55 3.11 -0.27
N SER A 2 22.36 2.80 -0.79
CA SER A 2 21.10 2.92 -0.02
C SER A 2 21.02 1.99 1.19
N ALA A 3 21.33 0.69 1.05
CA ALA A 3 21.27 -0.28 2.16
C ALA A 3 22.06 0.13 3.42
N PRO A 4 23.36 0.51 3.35
CA PRO A 4 24.09 0.94 4.55
C PRO A 4 23.55 2.25 5.15
N LEU A 5 23.03 3.17 4.32
CA LEU A 5 22.45 4.42 4.82
C LEU A 5 21.12 4.18 5.54
N VAL A 6 20.27 3.30 4.98
CA VAL A 6 19.06 2.81 5.66
C VAL A 6 19.44 2.15 6.99
N GLY A 7 20.44 1.26 6.99
CA GLY A 7 20.95 0.64 8.21
C GLY A 7 21.39 1.65 9.27
N LEU A 8 22.09 2.71 8.86
CA LEU A 8 22.50 3.79 9.77
C LEU A 8 21.29 4.55 10.35
N CYS A 9 20.28 4.84 9.53
CA CYS A 9 19.04 5.47 10.01
C CYS A 9 18.30 4.58 11.03
N LEU A 10 18.25 3.26 10.80
CA LEU A 10 17.62 2.31 11.72
C LEU A 10 18.38 2.24 13.05
N VAL A 11 19.71 2.17 13.01
CA VAL A 11 20.53 2.21 14.23
C VAL A 11 20.35 3.54 14.96
N GLY A 12 20.28 4.65 14.22
CA GLY A 12 19.99 5.96 14.79
C GLY A 12 18.64 6.02 15.49
N SER A 13 17.58 5.48 14.90
CA SER A 13 16.26 5.47 15.53
C SER A 13 16.20 4.58 16.77
N LEU A 14 16.90 3.44 16.76
CA LEU A 14 17.07 2.59 17.94
C LEU A 14 17.76 3.31 19.10
N TRP A 15 18.86 4.02 18.83
CA TRP A 15 19.55 4.80 19.87
C TRP A 15 18.68 5.90 20.44
N MET A 16 17.90 6.59 19.59
CA MET A 16 16.96 7.61 20.04
C MET A 16 15.85 7.03 20.94
N MET A 17 15.33 5.86 20.58
CA MET A 17 14.35 5.13 21.39
C MET A 17 14.93 4.75 22.77
N VAL A 18 16.13 4.15 22.81
CA VAL A 18 16.79 3.80 24.07
C VAL A 18 17.05 5.06 24.91
N GLY A 19 17.50 6.15 24.28
CA GLY A 19 17.71 7.43 24.95
C GLY A 19 16.42 8.02 25.54
N ALA A 20 15.29 7.87 24.85
CA ALA A 20 13.99 8.30 25.35
C ALA A 20 13.56 7.50 26.57
N PHE A 21 13.70 6.17 26.55
CA PHE A 21 13.40 5.33 27.71
C PHE A 21 14.28 5.67 28.91
N TRP A 22 15.58 5.88 28.68
CA TRP A 22 16.49 6.32 29.74
C TRP A 22 16.05 7.66 30.34
N ALA A 23 15.63 8.62 29.51
CA ALA A 23 15.12 9.90 29.98
C ALA A 23 13.81 9.75 30.80
N GLU A 24 12.89 8.88 30.37
CA GLU A 24 11.67 8.57 31.11
C GLU A 24 11.97 7.96 32.48
N GLU A 25 12.92 7.02 32.56
CA GLU A 25 13.34 6.39 33.82
C GLU A 25 13.91 7.42 34.81
N GLN A 26 14.81 8.29 34.35
CA GLN A 26 15.40 9.35 35.18
C GLN A 26 14.33 10.29 35.76
N LEU A 27 13.27 10.56 34.99
CA LEU A 27 12.19 11.45 35.43
C LEU A 27 11.21 10.77 36.38
N VAL A 28 10.98 9.47 36.24
CA VAL A 28 10.25 8.68 37.25
C VAL A 28 10.99 8.74 38.58
N ASP A 29 12.32 8.58 38.56
CA ASP A 29 13.15 8.71 39.76
C ASP A 29 13.22 10.13 40.30
N TRP A 30 13.15 11.14 39.43
CA TRP A 30 13.06 12.54 39.83
C TRP A 30 11.72 12.85 40.51
N LYS A 31 10.62 12.33 39.97
CA LYS A 31 9.28 12.43 40.59
C LYS A 31 9.25 11.79 41.98
N ARG A 32 9.89 10.63 42.16
CA ARG A 32 10.03 10.00 43.48
C ARG A 32 10.76 10.90 44.48
N ARG A 33 11.73 11.70 44.03
CA ARG A 33 12.54 12.59 44.90
C ARG A 33 11.91 13.94 45.20
N TYR A 34 11.21 14.57 44.25
CA TYR A 34 10.75 15.96 44.37
C TYR A 34 9.21 16.14 44.46
N GLY A 35 8.44 15.04 44.49
CA GLY A 35 7.01 15.06 44.78
C GLY A 35 6.16 15.69 43.67
N THR A 36 5.05 16.33 44.05
CA THR A 36 3.94 16.72 43.16
C THR A 36 4.32 17.69 42.02
N ILE A 37 5.29 18.58 42.23
CA ILE A 37 5.73 19.58 41.23
C ILE A 37 6.40 18.88 40.03
N ALA A 38 7.12 17.79 40.26
CA ALA A 38 7.72 16.98 39.20
C ALA A 38 6.69 16.15 38.40
N GLY A 39 5.46 15.99 38.93
CA GLY A 39 4.39 15.25 38.27
C GLY A 39 3.89 15.90 36.97
N VAL A 40 3.96 17.23 36.85
CA VAL A 40 3.56 17.96 35.63
C VAL A 40 4.53 17.72 34.48
N PHE A 41 5.82 17.55 34.78
CA PHE A 41 6.87 17.37 33.78
C PHE A 41 7.00 15.93 33.26
N ILE A 42 6.25 14.96 33.82
CA ILE A 42 6.38 13.55 33.45
C ILE A 42 6.00 13.25 32.00
N HIS A 43 5.13 14.06 31.39
CA HIS A 43 4.66 13.86 30.02
C HIS A 43 5.54 14.57 28.97
N VAL A 44 6.44 15.45 29.40
CA VAL A 44 7.30 16.24 28.50
C VAL A 44 8.22 15.35 27.64
N PRO A 45 8.92 14.33 28.18
CA PRO A 45 9.81 13.48 27.39
C PRO A 45 9.06 12.67 26.35
N SER A 46 7.92 12.10 26.71
CA SER A 46 7.11 11.32 25.79
C SER A 46 6.58 12.21 24.65
N ALA A 47 6.20 13.46 24.95
CA ALA A 47 5.81 14.44 23.93
C ALA A 47 7.00 14.85 23.03
N VAL A 48 8.18 15.08 23.61
CA VAL A 48 9.42 15.38 22.86
C VAL A 48 9.82 14.20 21.97
N TYR A 49 9.76 12.98 22.50
CA TYR A 49 10.04 11.77 21.75
C TYR A 49 9.06 11.60 20.59
N ALA A 50 7.76 11.79 20.82
CA ALA A 50 6.76 11.75 19.76
C ALA A 50 7.05 12.80 18.66
N ALA A 51 7.43 14.02 19.03
CA ALA A 51 7.81 15.06 18.07
C ALA A 51 9.07 14.69 17.28
N ILE A 52 10.07 14.08 17.94
CA ILE A 52 11.29 13.61 17.28
C ILE A 52 10.98 12.48 16.29
N VAL A 53 10.18 11.49 16.68
CA VAL A 53 9.77 10.38 15.79
C VAL A 53 9.02 10.93 14.58
N TRP A 54 8.08 11.86 14.78
CA TRP A 54 7.37 12.52 13.68
C TRP A 54 8.34 13.22 12.70
N LEU A 55 9.30 13.98 13.23
CA LEU A 55 10.30 14.68 12.43
C LEU A 55 11.21 13.69 11.67
N LEU A 56 11.60 12.60 12.33
CA LEU A 56 12.47 11.58 11.77
C LEU A 56 11.75 10.81 10.64
N ASN A 57 10.48 10.44 10.82
CA ASN A 57 9.65 9.83 9.78
C ASN A 57 9.53 10.76 8.56
N TYR A 58 9.29 12.06 8.79
CA TYR A 58 9.21 13.05 7.72
C TYR A 58 10.51 13.13 6.90
N TYR A 59 11.65 13.27 7.56
CA TYR A 59 12.94 13.34 6.87
C TYR A 59 13.34 12.02 6.23
N TYR A 60 13.04 10.88 6.87
CA TYR A 60 13.34 9.57 6.33
C TYR A 60 12.50 9.27 5.07
N LYS A 61 11.21 9.65 5.03
CA LYS A 61 10.37 9.51 3.83
C LYS A 61 10.96 10.28 2.64
N ARG A 62 11.47 11.50 2.89
CA ARG A 62 12.20 12.28 1.87
C ARG A 62 13.50 11.60 1.45
N LEU A 63 14.32 11.16 2.40
CA LEU A 63 15.58 10.49 2.12
C LEU A 63 15.36 9.20 1.29
N ALA A 64 14.44 8.34 1.71
CA ALA A 64 14.11 7.10 1.00
C ALA A 64 13.64 7.36 -0.44
N THR A 65 12.85 8.43 -0.64
CA THR A 65 12.40 8.86 -1.96
C THR A 65 13.59 9.34 -2.81
N SER A 66 14.44 10.22 -2.28
CA SER A 66 15.64 10.70 -3.00
C SER A 66 16.63 9.58 -3.32
N LEU A 67 16.84 8.63 -2.40
CA LEU A 67 17.69 7.46 -2.64
C LEU A 67 17.13 6.58 -3.75
N THR A 68 15.82 6.37 -3.77
CA THR A 68 15.18 5.50 -4.77
C THR A 68 15.13 6.18 -6.14
N GLN A 69 15.01 7.51 -6.18
CA GLN A 69 15.20 8.28 -7.42
C GLN A 69 16.64 8.18 -7.92
N TRP A 70 17.62 8.27 -7.02
CA TRP A 70 19.03 8.12 -7.36
C TRP A 70 19.39 6.71 -7.88
N GLU A 71 18.69 5.67 -7.40
CA GLU A 71 18.82 4.29 -7.91
C GLU A 71 18.35 4.11 -9.36
N ASN A 72 17.62 5.09 -9.93
CA ASN A 72 17.20 5.14 -11.33
C ASN A 72 16.55 3.85 -11.87
N HIS A 73 15.46 3.42 -11.22
CA HIS A 73 14.70 2.23 -11.61
C HIS A 73 14.01 2.40 -12.97
N ARG A 74 14.02 1.34 -13.79
CA ARG A 74 13.46 1.37 -15.16
C ARG A 74 11.93 1.50 -15.19
N THR A 75 11.24 0.88 -14.23
CA THR A 75 9.78 0.85 -14.18
C THR A 75 9.26 1.46 -12.89
N GLN A 76 8.05 2.03 -12.94
CA GLN A 76 7.40 2.58 -11.74
C GLN A 76 7.18 1.50 -10.67
N SER A 77 6.86 0.27 -11.09
CA SER A 77 6.69 -0.86 -10.17
C SER A 77 7.97 -1.20 -9.42
N ASP A 78 9.12 -1.18 -10.10
CA ASP A 78 10.43 -1.43 -9.45
C ASP A 78 10.80 -0.26 -8.52
N TYR A 79 10.51 0.97 -8.92
CA TYR A 79 10.69 2.16 -8.07
C TYR A 79 9.85 2.06 -6.79
N ASP A 80 8.55 1.82 -6.93
CA ASP A 80 7.64 1.68 -5.79
C ASP A 80 8.06 0.52 -4.90
N TRP A 81 8.49 -0.60 -5.50
CA TRP A 81 8.95 -1.77 -4.75
C TRP A 81 10.12 -1.44 -3.81
N ASN A 82 11.13 -0.76 -4.36
CA ASN A 82 12.34 -0.41 -3.61
C ASN A 82 12.11 0.75 -2.63
N ARG A 83 11.22 1.71 -2.95
CA ARG A 83 10.85 2.80 -2.03
C ARG A 83 10.10 2.25 -0.83
N VAL A 84 9.02 1.49 -1.07
CA VAL A 84 8.17 0.90 -0.03
C VAL A 84 8.99 -0.03 0.87
N SER A 85 9.87 -0.86 0.31
CA SER A 85 10.74 -1.74 1.12
C SER A 85 11.60 -0.96 2.13
N LYS A 86 12.17 0.18 1.73
CA LYS A 86 12.98 1.03 2.63
C LYS A 86 12.13 1.67 3.73
N LEU A 87 10.91 2.10 3.39
CA LEU A 87 9.99 2.72 4.34
C LEU A 87 9.45 1.72 5.36
N VAL A 88 8.99 0.55 4.91
CA VAL A 88 8.41 -0.50 5.77
C VAL A 88 9.39 -0.98 6.83
N VAL A 89 10.67 -1.19 6.48
CA VAL A 89 11.68 -1.62 7.48
C VAL A 89 11.88 -0.56 8.56
N PHE A 90 11.85 0.72 8.17
CA PHE A 90 12.01 1.84 9.10
C PHE A 90 10.79 2.00 10.02
N GLU A 91 9.60 1.98 9.44
CA GLU A 91 8.35 2.02 10.21
C GLU A 91 8.23 0.81 11.14
N PHE A 92 8.65 -0.38 10.70
CA PHE A 92 8.67 -1.57 11.55
C PHE A 92 9.55 -1.36 12.78
N VAL A 93 10.79 -0.89 12.62
CA VAL A 93 11.68 -0.62 13.76
C VAL A 93 11.09 0.44 14.68
N ASN A 94 10.61 1.56 14.14
CA ASN A 94 10.09 2.65 14.95
C ASN A 94 8.83 2.27 15.75
N ASN A 95 7.97 1.41 15.20
CA ASN A 95 6.72 1.01 15.85
C ASN A 95 6.90 -0.19 16.80
N PHE A 96 7.76 -1.15 16.47
CA PHE A 96 7.84 -2.41 17.23
C PHE A 96 9.07 -2.54 18.14
N CYS A 97 10.16 -1.80 17.93
CA CYS A 97 11.34 -1.96 18.79
C CYS A 97 11.10 -1.56 20.25
N SER A 98 10.23 -0.59 20.50
CA SER A 98 9.84 -0.22 21.87
C SER A 98 9.12 -1.39 22.56
N LEU A 99 8.21 -2.05 21.85
CA LEU A 99 7.50 -3.22 22.34
C LEU A 99 8.43 -4.43 22.52
N PHE A 100 9.39 -4.64 21.61
CA PHE A 100 10.40 -5.69 21.77
C PHE A 100 11.33 -5.42 22.96
N TYR A 101 11.68 -4.15 23.21
CA TYR A 101 12.44 -3.75 24.37
C TYR A 101 11.68 -4.06 25.67
N ILE A 102 10.40 -3.70 25.74
CA ILE A 102 9.55 -4.03 26.90
C ILE A 102 9.42 -5.55 27.07
N ALA A 103 9.18 -6.28 25.98
CA ALA A 103 8.98 -7.72 25.97
C ALA A 103 10.20 -8.52 26.45
N PHE A 104 11.39 -8.20 25.91
CA PHE A 104 12.56 -9.06 26.06
C PHE A 104 13.60 -8.52 27.04
N TYR A 105 13.71 -7.19 27.19
CA TYR A 105 14.66 -6.56 28.11
C TYR A 105 14.02 -6.26 29.46
N ILE A 106 12.91 -5.50 29.49
CA ILE A 106 12.19 -5.17 30.74
C ILE A 106 11.44 -6.40 31.27
N GLN A 107 10.89 -7.22 30.38
CA GLN A 107 10.11 -8.43 30.69
C GLN A 107 8.81 -8.15 31.46
N ASP A 108 8.22 -6.97 31.27
CA ASP A 108 6.93 -6.60 31.85
C ASP A 108 5.78 -6.89 30.86
N MET A 109 5.12 -8.03 31.08
CA MET A 109 4.02 -8.50 30.23
C MET A 109 2.75 -7.66 30.37
N ASP A 110 2.51 -7.05 31.53
CA ASP A 110 1.32 -6.24 31.79
C ASP A 110 1.47 -4.86 31.14
N MET A 111 2.67 -4.28 31.19
CA MET A 111 3.02 -3.06 30.44
C MET A 111 2.91 -3.32 28.93
N LEU A 112 3.48 -4.42 28.44
CA LEU A 112 3.39 -4.81 27.03
C LEU A 112 1.94 -4.95 26.56
N CYS A 113 1.11 -5.65 27.34
CA CYS A 113 -0.32 -5.83 27.07
C CYS A 113 -1.04 -4.47 26.97
N SER A 114 -0.80 -3.59 27.94
CA SER A 114 -1.39 -2.25 27.98
C SER A 114 -0.97 -1.41 26.77
N GLN A 115 0.30 -1.47 26.36
CA GLN A 115 0.78 -0.73 25.19
C GLN A 115 0.18 -1.26 23.88
N VAL A 116 0.15 -2.58 23.68
CA VAL A 116 -0.48 -3.19 22.49
C VAL A 116 -1.96 -2.85 22.42
N ALA A 117 -2.69 -2.92 23.54
CA ALA A 117 -4.09 -2.51 23.61
C ALA A 117 -4.26 -1.01 23.29
N THR A 118 -3.38 -0.15 23.81
CA THR A 118 -3.39 1.29 23.50
C THR A 118 -3.21 1.54 22.00
N MET A 119 -2.27 0.84 21.35
CA MET A 119 -2.05 0.98 19.91
C MET A 119 -3.24 0.50 19.08
N LEU A 120 -3.90 -0.59 19.47
CA LEU A 120 -5.02 -1.17 18.72
C LEU A 120 -6.36 -0.46 18.95
N ILE A 121 -6.52 0.26 20.05
CA ILE A 121 -7.79 0.91 20.40
C ILE A 121 -7.66 2.42 20.26
N VAL A 122 -6.76 3.04 21.04
CA VAL A 122 -6.66 4.49 21.15
C VAL A 122 -6.03 5.09 19.90
N THR A 123 -4.88 4.58 19.47
CA THR A 123 -4.21 5.11 18.27
C THR A 123 -5.07 4.90 17.02
N GLN A 124 -5.71 3.74 16.88
CA GLN A 124 -6.64 3.46 15.78
C GLN A 124 -7.83 4.42 15.75
N MET A 125 -8.43 4.75 16.90
CA MET A 125 -9.48 5.77 16.95
C MET A 125 -8.99 7.16 16.54
N ILE A 126 -7.75 7.52 16.91
CA ILE A 126 -7.13 8.79 16.51
C ILE A 126 -6.88 8.80 15.00
N ASN A 127 -6.37 7.70 14.42
CA ASN A 127 -6.14 7.56 12.99
C ASN A 127 -7.43 7.76 12.19
N HIS A 128 -8.49 7.03 12.51
CA HIS A 128 -9.80 7.20 11.87
C HIS A 128 -10.30 8.65 11.89
N PHE A 129 -10.09 9.34 13.02
CA PHE A 129 -10.45 10.76 13.15
C PHE A 129 -9.61 11.64 12.23
N GLN A 130 -8.29 11.46 12.23
CA GLN A 130 -7.35 12.24 11.42
C GLN A 130 -7.51 12.00 9.92
N GLU A 131 -7.93 10.80 9.54
CA GLU A 131 -7.99 10.38 8.14
C GLU A 131 -9.30 10.76 7.45
N ALA A 132 -10.44 10.60 8.11
CA ALA A 132 -11.74 10.90 7.51
C ALA A 132 -12.34 12.21 8.01
N LEU A 133 -12.42 12.37 9.34
CA LEU A 133 -13.22 13.45 9.92
C LEU A 133 -12.49 14.80 9.86
N LEU A 134 -11.20 14.82 10.20
CA LEU A 134 -10.39 16.02 10.23
C LEU A 134 -10.31 16.73 8.86
N PRO A 135 -9.89 16.08 7.75
CA PRO A 135 -9.78 16.76 6.46
C PRO A 135 -11.14 17.24 5.96
N TYR A 136 -12.20 16.47 6.17
CA TYR A 136 -13.55 16.87 5.77
C TYR A 136 -14.05 18.10 6.56
N VAL A 137 -13.87 18.12 7.88
CA VAL A 137 -14.31 19.23 8.74
C VAL A 137 -13.45 20.48 8.49
N VAL A 138 -12.12 20.34 8.43
CA VAL A 138 -11.20 21.46 8.19
C VAL A 138 -11.45 22.06 6.83
N LYS A 139 -11.56 21.23 5.78
CA LYS A 139 -11.83 21.73 4.43
C LYS A 139 -13.16 22.49 4.39
N LYS A 140 -14.23 21.91 4.94
CA LYS A 140 -15.54 22.56 4.98
C LYS A 140 -15.54 23.87 5.79
N ALA A 141 -14.86 23.89 6.94
CA ALA A 141 -14.73 25.08 7.77
C ALA A 141 -13.92 26.17 7.06
N TYR A 142 -12.83 25.80 6.39
CA TYR A 142 -12.00 26.71 5.61
C TYR A 142 -12.78 27.33 4.45
N THR A 143 -13.50 26.53 3.65
CA THR A 143 -14.32 27.03 2.54
C THR A 143 -15.41 27.97 3.05
N GLN A 144 -16.11 27.61 4.14
CA GLN A 144 -17.13 28.48 4.75
C GLN A 144 -16.56 29.79 5.28
N MET A 145 -15.38 29.76 5.91
CA MET A 145 -14.71 30.96 6.40
C MET A 145 -14.23 31.84 5.24
N ALA A 146 -13.63 31.24 4.20
CA ALA A 146 -13.18 31.94 3.00
C ALA A 146 -14.35 32.63 2.29
N GLU A 147 -15.49 31.95 2.10
CA GLU A 147 -16.69 32.55 1.50
C GLU A 147 -17.22 33.73 2.32
N ARG A 148 -17.23 33.63 3.65
CA ARG A 148 -17.63 34.74 4.53
C ARG A 148 -16.70 35.94 4.36
N VAL A 149 -15.38 35.72 4.42
CA VAL A 149 -14.38 36.78 4.27
C VAL A 149 -14.48 37.43 2.89
N VAL A 150 -14.60 36.64 1.82
CA VAL A 150 -14.77 37.16 0.46
C VAL A 150 -16.06 37.98 0.33
N THR A 151 -17.16 37.53 0.94
CA THR A 151 -18.44 38.25 0.90
C THR A 151 -18.37 39.58 1.66
N GLU A 152 -17.75 39.59 2.84
CA GLU A 152 -17.52 40.80 3.63
C GLU A 152 -16.59 41.79 2.90
N LEU A 153 -15.48 41.30 2.34
CA LEU A 153 -14.56 42.13 1.55
C LEU A 153 -15.21 42.68 0.27
N ARG A 154 -16.10 41.92 -0.37
CA ARG A 154 -16.86 42.39 -1.54
C ARG A 154 -17.83 43.52 -1.19
N ASN A 155 -18.44 43.48 0.00
CA ASN A 155 -19.43 44.46 0.44
C ASN A 155 -18.78 45.71 1.09
N HIS A 156 -17.47 45.70 1.32
CA HIS A 156 -16.77 46.81 1.95
C HIS A 156 -16.40 47.90 0.91
N PRO A 157 -16.74 49.19 1.15
CA PRO A 157 -16.68 50.26 0.15
C PRO A 157 -15.27 50.61 -0.35
N LEU A 158 -14.22 50.28 0.40
CA LEU A 158 -12.82 50.45 -0.04
C LEU A 158 -12.33 49.35 -0.99
N THR A 159 -12.91 48.15 -0.90
CA THR A 159 -12.50 46.95 -1.65
C THR A 159 -13.39 46.67 -2.85
N GLU A 160 -14.59 47.24 -2.91
CA GLU A 160 -15.51 47.17 -4.05
C GLU A 160 -14.79 47.51 -5.38
N ARG A 161 -13.89 48.49 -5.39
CA ARG A 161 -13.10 48.89 -6.57
C ARG A 161 -12.05 47.86 -7.01
N PHE A 162 -11.59 47.00 -6.10
CA PHE A 162 -10.59 45.97 -6.37
C PHE A 162 -11.21 44.63 -6.81
N PHE A 163 -12.47 44.37 -6.46
CA PHE A 163 -13.21 43.18 -6.90
C PHE A 163 -13.88 43.34 -8.27
N LEU A 164 -13.71 44.50 -8.91
CA LEU A 164 -14.12 44.69 -10.30
C LEU A 164 -13.22 43.86 -11.22
N GLU A 165 -13.88 42.86 -11.82
CA GLU A 165 -13.47 42.12 -13.01
C GLU A 165 -12.29 41.14 -12.88
N VAL A 166 -12.56 39.98 -12.28
CA VAL A 166 -11.99 38.74 -12.84
C VAL A 166 -12.72 38.47 -14.16
N VAL A 167 -12.31 39.19 -15.21
CA VAL A 167 -12.59 38.78 -16.59
C VAL A 167 -11.87 37.44 -16.81
N ARG A 168 -12.64 36.37 -17.02
CA ARG A 168 -12.18 35.31 -17.93
C ARG A 168 -12.82 35.63 -19.28
N PRO A 169 -12.00 35.77 -20.33
CA PRO A 169 -11.64 34.56 -21.07
C PRO A 169 -10.15 34.55 -21.44
N VAL A 170 -9.43 33.50 -21.04
CA VAL A 170 -8.21 33.12 -21.75
C VAL A 170 -8.70 32.36 -22.98
N HIS A 171 -9.01 33.08 -24.06
CA HIS A 171 -8.96 32.62 -25.46
C HIS A 171 -9.26 33.83 -26.36
N SER A 172 -8.24 34.67 -26.53
CA SER A 172 -8.18 35.68 -27.59
C SER A 172 -6.80 35.64 -28.25
N ALA A 173 -6.34 34.43 -28.58
CA ALA A 173 -5.33 34.26 -29.61
C ALA A 173 -5.99 33.42 -30.72
N PRO A 174 -6.11 33.94 -31.96
CA PRO A 174 -6.57 33.14 -33.09
C PRO A 174 -5.43 32.20 -33.47
N LEU A 175 -5.34 31.05 -32.80
CA LEU A 175 -4.67 29.90 -33.37
C LEU A 175 -5.69 29.21 -34.26
N GLU A 176 -5.35 29.12 -35.55
CA GLU A 176 -6.06 28.33 -36.55
C GLU A 176 -6.01 26.85 -36.16
N GLU A 177 -6.88 26.44 -35.24
CA GLU A 177 -7.19 25.04 -35.00
C GLU A 177 -8.62 24.80 -35.48
N GLU A 178 -8.74 23.90 -36.46
CA GLU A 178 -9.99 23.35 -37.00
C GLU A 178 -11.06 23.23 -35.89
N PRO A 179 -12.25 23.82 -36.06
CA PRO A 179 -13.24 23.90 -35.01
C PRO A 179 -13.87 22.52 -34.83
N VAL A 180 -13.31 21.73 -33.93
CA VAL A 180 -14.10 20.71 -33.25
C VAL A 180 -15.21 21.49 -32.54
N PRO A 181 -16.51 21.25 -32.84
CA PRO A 181 -17.60 22.00 -32.25
C PRO A 181 -17.78 21.58 -30.80
N VAL A 182 -16.86 22.01 -29.93
CA VAL A 182 -17.00 21.87 -28.49
C VAL A 182 -17.97 22.95 -28.06
N LEU A 183 -19.21 22.56 -27.78
CA LEU A 183 -20.21 23.45 -27.18
C LEU A 183 -19.59 24.07 -25.92
N SER A 184 -19.35 25.38 -25.93
CA SER A 184 -18.90 26.10 -24.73
C SER A 184 -20.00 25.99 -23.69
N LEU A 185 -19.71 25.33 -22.57
CA LEU A 185 -20.65 25.16 -21.47
C LEU A 185 -20.98 26.53 -20.86
N ASP A 186 -22.25 26.75 -20.51
CA ASP A 186 -22.64 27.94 -19.75
C ASP A 186 -21.89 27.97 -18.42
N SER A 187 -21.44 29.16 -18.01
CA SER A 187 -20.76 29.44 -16.74
C SER A 187 -21.48 28.91 -15.49
N LYS A 188 -22.80 28.69 -15.58
CA LYS A 188 -23.67 28.15 -14.51
C LYS A 188 -23.95 26.65 -14.63
N ASP A 189 -23.33 25.96 -15.58
CA ASP A 189 -23.50 24.51 -15.74
C ASP A 189 -23.00 23.77 -14.48
N PRO A 190 -23.79 22.85 -13.90
CA PRO A 190 -23.41 22.11 -12.69
C PRO A 190 -22.09 21.33 -12.86
N ARG A 191 -21.71 20.97 -14.09
CA ARG A 191 -20.44 20.28 -14.39
C ARG A 191 -19.22 21.18 -14.14
N ILE A 192 -19.34 22.48 -14.36
CA ILE A 192 -18.25 23.44 -14.08
C ILE A 192 -18.07 23.58 -12.57
N THR A 193 -19.16 23.66 -11.82
CA THR A 193 -19.13 23.68 -10.35
C THR A 193 -18.50 22.41 -9.81
N GLN A 194 -18.95 21.24 -10.29
CA GLN A 194 -18.37 19.94 -9.92
C GLN A 194 -16.86 19.89 -10.22
N ALA A 195 -16.44 20.28 -11.42
CA ALA A 195 -15.03 20.23 -11.81
C ALA A 195 -14.15 21.16 -10.95
N LYS A 196 -14.67 22.31 -10.51
CA LYS A 196 -13.97 23.20 -9.56
C LYS A 196 -13.86 22.58 -8.18
N GLU A 197 -14.96 22.05 -7.65
CA GLU A 197 -14.97 21.38 -6.35
C GLU A 197 -14.02 20.17 -6.32
N GLU A 198 -14.00 19.38 -7.40
CA GLU A 198 -13.08 18.25 -7.56
C GLU A 198 -11.63 18.70 -7.69
N ALA A 199 -11.35 19.78 -8.43
CA ALA A 199 -10.00 20.32 -8.58
C ALA A 199 -9.41 20.84 -7.25
N ASP A 200 -10.26 21.29 -6.32
CA ASP A 200 -9.86 21.76 -4.99
C ASP A 200 -9.62 20.60 -3.99
N LEU A 201 -9.93 19.34 -4.34
CA LEU A 201 -9.59 18.18 -3.51
C LEU A 201 -8.10 17.84 -3.64
N ASP A 202 -7.52 17.23 -2.60
CA ASP A 202 -6.13 16.76 -2.67
C ASP A 202 -6.02 15.53 -3.58
N PRO A 203 -4.90 15.36 -4.29
CA PRO A 203 -4.65 14.16 -5.09
C PRO A 203 -4.32 12.97 -4.19
N TYR A 204 -4.89 11.80 -4.51
CA TYR A 204 -4.50 10.54 -3.87
C TYR A 204 -3.28 9.95 -4.60
N GLU A 205 -2.09 10.10 -4.03
CA GLU A 205 -0.82 9.78 -4.70
C GLU A 205 -0.51 8.27 -4.76
N ASP A 206 -0.54 7.59 -3.61
CA ASP A 206 -0.24 6.16 -3.48
C ASP A 206 -1.07 5.49 -2.37
N CYS A 207 -1.15 4.15 -2.44
CA CYS A 207 -1.82 3.34 -1.41
C CYS A 207 -0.87 2.94 -0.27
N TYR A 208 0.28 3.62 -0.14
CA TYR A 208 1.33 3.19 0.79
C TYR A 208 0.85 3.32 2.23
N ASP A 209 0.28 4.46 2.60
CA ASP A 209 -0.14 4.75 3.97
C ASP A 209 -1.29 3.79 4.39
N ASP A 210 -2.27 3.52 3.51
CA ASP A 210 -3.36 2.55 3.73
C ASP A 210 -2.84 1.12 3.99
N TYR A 211 -1.88 0.65 3.18
CA TYR A 211 -1.28 -0.67 3.41
C TYR A 211 -0.37 -0.70 4.65
N LEU A 212 0.31 0.41 4.96
CA LEU A 212 1.16 0.51 6.14
C LEU A 212 0.33 0.36 7.41
N GLU A 213 -0.83 1.01 7.48
CA GLU A 213 -1.76 0.87 8.61
C GLU A 213 -2.16 -0.58 8.83
N MET A 214 -2.62 -1.25 7.77
CA MET A 214 -2.97 -2.67 7.81
C MET A 214 -1.78 -3.56 8.22
N PHE A 215 -0.57 -3.21 7.76
CA PHE A 215 0.66 -3.93 8.09
C PHE A 215 1.04 -3.78 9.57
N LEU A 216 0.99 -2.57 10.12
CA LEU A 216 1.27 -2.31 11.53
C LEU A 216 0.23 -2.98 12.42
N GLN A 217 -1.06 -2.90 12.07
CA GLN A 217 -2.13 -3.57 12.80
C GLN A 217 -1.95 -5.09 12.80
N PHE A 218 -1.61 -5.69 11.65
CA PHE A 218 -1.25 -7.11 11.57
C PHE A 218 -0.07 -7.44 12.48
N GLY A 219 0.96 -6.59 12.53
CA GLY A 219 2.11 -6.76 13.41
C GLY A 219 1.74 -6.75 14.90
N TYR A 220 0.94 -5.78 15.34
CA TYR A 220 0.50 -5.70 16.75
C TYR A 220 -0.29 -6.95 17.16
N VAL A 221 -1.10 -7.51 16.25
CA VAL A 221 -1.85 -8.75 16.51
C VAL A 221 -0.94 -9.98 16.50
N PHE A 222 -0.17 -10.19 15.42
CA PHE A 222 0.55 -11.44 15.24
C PHE A 222 1.80 -11.55 16.12
N LEU A 223 2.56 -10.48 16.32
CA LEU A 223 3.77 -10.51 17.15
C LEU A 223 3.46 -10.76 18.64
N PHE A 224 2.33 -10.23 19.14
CA PHE A 224 2.02 -10.21 20.58
C PHE A 224 0.75 -10.98 20.96
N SER A 225 0.26 -11.86 20.07
CA SER A 225 -0.96 -12.65 20.28
C SER A 225 -0.94 -13.48 21.58
N SER A 226 0.22 -14.02 21.97
CA SER A 226 0.38 -14.78 23.21
C SER A 226 0.21 -13.94 24.49
N VAL A 227 0.46 -12.63 24.41
CA VAL A 227 0.36 -11.70 25.54
C VAL A 227 -1.02 -11.05 25.58
N TYR A 228 -1.55 -10.63 24.42
CA TYR A 228 -2.87 -10.00 24.30
C TYR A 228 -3.76 -10.71 23.27
N PRO A 229 -4.41 -11.84 23.63
CA PRO A 229 -5.26 -12.60 22.69
C PRO A 229 -6.45 -11.81 22.13
N MET A 230 -6.94 -10.81 22.89
CA MET A 230 -8.04 -9.94 22.46
C MET A 230 -7.65 -8.99 21.31
N ALA A 231 -6.36 -8.90 20.96
CA ALA A 231 -5.87 -8.11 19.84
C ALA A 231 -6.63 -8.40 18.54
N ALA A 232 -6.87 -9.68 18.25
CA ALA A 232 -7.55 -10.10 17.02
C ALA A 232 -9.00 -9.60 16.96
N PHE A 233 -9.72 -9.59 18.09
CA PHE A 233 -11.08 -9.07 18.16
C PHE A 233 -11.11 -7.57 17.84
N TRP A 234 -10.24 -6.78 18.48
CA TRP A 234 -10.15 -5.35 18.23
C TRP A 234 -9.73 -5.04 16.79
N ALA A 235 -8.80 -5.81 16.24
CA ALA A 235 -8.39 -5.67 14.86
C ALA A 235 -9.53 -5.93 13.87
N VAL A 236 -10.38 -6.93 14.11
CA VAL A 236 -11.56 -7.18 13.25
C VAL A 236 -12.55 -6.02 13.34
N LEU A 237 -12.83 -5.53 14.54
CA LEU A 237 -13.70 -4.36 14.72
C LEU A 237 -13.16 -3.13 14.00
N ASN A 238 -11.84 -2.90 14.11
CA ASN A 238 -11.15 -1.82 13.41
C ASN A 238 -11.32 -1.95 11.90
N ASN A 239 -11.02 -3.12 11.33
CA ASN A 239 -11.12 -3.35 9.88
C ASN A 239 -12.53 -3.15 9.31
N ILE A 240 -13.58 -3.41 10.12
CA ILE A 240 -14.97 -3.17 9.71
C ILE A 240 -15.24 -1.67 9.58
N LEU A 241 -14.72 -0.86 10.52
CA LEU A 241 -14.80 0.60 10.47
C LEU A 241 -13.94 1.14 9.33
N GLU A 242 -12.71 0.64 9.20
CA GLU A 242 -11.74 1.05 8.19
C GLU A 242 -12.29 0.91 6.78
N LEU A 243 -12.95 -0.22 6.47
CA LEU A 243 -13.60 -0.43 5.18
C LEU A 243 -14.58 0.70 4.80
N LYS A 244 -15.23 1.31 5.80
CA LYS A 244 -16.16 2.44 5.59
C LYS A 244 -15.42 3.76 5.55
N THR A 245 -14.41 3.95 6.39
CA THR A 245 -13.55 5.14 6.46
C THR A 245 -12.80 5.33 5.13
N ASP A 246 -12.12 4.29 4.64
CA ASP A 246 -11.43 4.27 3.34
C ASP A 246 -12.36 4.56 2.16
N ALA A 247 -13.56 3.96 2.17
CA ALA A 247 -14.55 4.21 1.12
C ALA A 247 -15.00 5.68 1.14
N PHE A 248 -15.23 6.25 2.32
CA PHE A 248 -15.57 7.67 2.47
C PHE A 248 -14.43 8.57 2.00
N LYS A 249 -13.19 8.26 2.41
CA LYS A 249 -11.96 8.96 2.03
C LYS A 249 -11.83 9.09 0.51
N LEU A 250 -11.96 7.98 -0.22
CA LEU A 250 -11.87 7.96 -1.69
C LEU A 250 -13.07 8.62 -2.40
N CYS A 251 -14.25 8.65 -1.77
CA CYS A 251 -15.46 9.18 -2.40
C CYS A 251 -15.70 10.68 -2.12
N ARG A 252 -15.16 11.22 -1.02
CA ARG A 252 -15.51 12.56 -0.52
C ARG A 252 -14.34 13.45 -0.14
N VAL A 253 -13.13 12.90 0.06
CA VAL A 253 -11.96 13.65 0.54
C VAL A 253 -10.94 13.89 -0.56
N TYR A 254 -10.66 12.87 -1.38
CA TYR A 254 -9.64 12.95 -2.43
C TYR A 254 -10.22 13.10 -3.84
N GLN A 255 -9.39 13.60 -4.76
CA GLN A 255 -9.63 13.49 -6.19
C GLN A 255 -9.67 12.03 -6.63
N ARG A 256 -10.43 11.74 -7.69
CA ARG A 256 -10.47 10.41 -8.29
C ARG A 256 -9.06 10.00 -8.74
N PRO A 257 -8.47 8.93 -8.18
CA PRO A 257 -7.13 8.52 -8.55
C PRO A 257 -7.08 7.92 -9.96
N SER A 258 -5.92 8.02 -10.59
CA SER A 258 -5.67 7.38 -11.89
C SER A 258 -5.63 5.86 -11.76
N VAL A 259 -6.31 5.17 -12.66
CA VAL A 259 -6.41 3.70 -12.63
C VAL A 259 -5.06 3.07 -13.01
N LYS A 260 -4.45 2.35 -12.06
CA LYS A 260 -3.21 1.58 -12.26
C LYS A 260 -3.54 0.08 -12.31
N LYS A 261 -3.11 -0.61 -13.37
CA LYS A 261 -3.25 -2.08 -13.45
C LYS A 261 -2.09 -2.73 -12.70
N VAL A 262 -2.41 -3.42 -11.60
CA VAL A 262 -1.44 -4.15 -10.77
C VAL A 262 -1.78 -5.64 -10.77
N GLY A 263 -0.75 -6.49 -10.75
CA GLY A 263 -0.90 -7.96 -10.74
C GLY A 263 -0.96 -8.57 -9.34
N SER A 264 -0.55 -7.81 -8.32
CA SER A 264 -0.52 -8.23 -6.91
C SER A 264 -0.46 -7.00 -6.00
N ILE A 265 -0.51 -7.23 -4.68
CA ILE A 265 -0.27 -6.21 -3.65
C ILE A 265 1.19 -5.74 -3.58
N GLY A 266 2.08 -6.30 -4.40
CA GLY A 266 3.48 -5.88 -4.47
C GLY A 266 4.31 -6.33 -3.25
N VAL A 267 5.15 -5.40 -2.75
CA VAL A 267 6.13 -5.62 -1.66
C VAL A 267 5.47 -6.17 -0.41
N TRP A 268 4.25 -5.70 -0.16
CA TRP A 268 3.49 -6.01 1.04
C TRP A 268 3.34 -7.51 1.26
N GLN A 269 3.19 -8.32 0.20
CA GLN A 269 3.14 -9.78 0.33
C GLN A 269 4.37 -10.32 1.07
N GLY A 270 5.57 -9.95 0.61
CA GLY A 270 6.82 -10.35 1.25
C GLY A 270 6.97 -9.78 2.66
N ALA A 271 6.48 -8.56 2.90
CA ALA A 271 6.49 -7.94 4.22
C ALA A 271 5.60 -8.71 5.22
N PHE A 272 4.36 -9.04 4.86
CA PHE A 272 3.45 -9.84 5.68
C PHE A 272 3.99 -11.25 5.93
N GLU A 273 4.59 -11.89 4.91
CA GLU A 273 5.20 -13.22 5.05
C GLU A 273 6.37 -13.21 6.03
N LEU A 274 7.28 -12.23 5.90
CA LEU A 274 8.41 -12.04 6.81
C LEU A 274 7.94 -11.75 8.23
N LEU A 275 6.99 -10.82 8.38
CA LEU A 275 6.39 -10.50 9.67
C LEU A 275 5.74 -11.72 10.32
N GLY A 276 5.08 -12.56 9.53
CA GLY A 276 4.56 -13.83 10.02
C GLY A 276 5.64 -14.81 10.47
N CYS A 277 6.86 -14.77 9.91
CA CYS A 277 7.98 -15.58 10.41
C CYS A 277 8.50 -15.02 11.73
N VAL A 278 8.70 -13.69 11.80
CA VAL A 278 9.13 -13.00 13.02
C VAL A 278 8.11 -13.23 14.14
N ALA A 279 6.80 -13.26 13.84
CA ALA A 279 5.75 -13.54 14.82
C ALA A 279 5.87 -14.93 15.45
N VAL A 280 6.25 -15.97 14.70
CA VAL A 280 6.46 -17.30 15.28
C VAL A 280 7.61 -17.26 16.28
N ILE A 281 8.73 -16.63 15.91
CA ILE A 281 9.91 -16.48 16.77
C ILE A 281 9.52 -15.69 18.04
N THR A 282 8.87 -14.54 17.88
CA THR A 282 8.45 -13.67 18.99
C THR A 282 7.51 -14.38 19.95
N ASN A 283 6.47 -15.07 19.47
CA ASN A 283 5.54 -15.76 20.37
C ASN A 283 6.19 -16.95 21.09
N CYS A 284 7.07 -17.72 20.42
CA CYS A 284 7.79 -18.79 21.09
C CYS A 284 8.72 -18.24 22.19
N ALA A 285 9.40 -17.12 21.92
CA ALA A 285 10.24 -16.44 22.91
C ALA A 285 9.41 -15.88 24.08
N LEU A 286 8.29 -15.21 23.81
CA LEU A 286 7.37 -14.68 24.84
C LEU A 286 6.80 -15.80 25.73
N LEU A 287 6.41 -16.94 25.14
CA LEU A 287 5.94 -18.10 25.91
C LEU A 287 7.06 -18.73 26.75
N CYS A 288 8.28 -18.83 26.20
CA CYS A 288 9.46 -19.32 26.92
C CYS A 288 9.76 -18.48 28.17
N MET A 289 9.58 -17.17 28.08
CA MET A 289 9.86 -16.20 29.14
C MET A 289 8.66 -15.96 30.06
N SER A 290 7.49 -16.53 29.75
CA SER A 290 6.27 -16.27 30.51
C SER A 290 6.35 -16.90 31.91
N PRO A 291 6.17 -16.10 33.00
CA PRO A 291 6.18 -16.61 34.36
C PRO A 291 5.00 -17.55 34.65
N ARG A 292 3.95 -17.53 33.82
CA ARG A 292 2.79 -18.43 33.94
C ARG A 292 3.06 -19.83 33.41
N VAL A 293 3.98 -19.96 32.46
CA VAL A 293 4.26 -21.21 31.74
C VAL A 293 5.39 -21.99 32.40
N ARG A 294 6.39 -21.30 32.99
CA ARG A 294 7.52 -21.93 33.69
C ARG A 294 7.12 -22.92 34.80
N PRO A 295 6.08 -22.68 35.63
CA PRO A 295 5.67 -23.63 36.68
C PRO A 295 5.13 -24.96 36.16
N LEU A 296 4.78 -25.08 34.87
CA LEU A 296 4.27 -26.32 34.28
C LEU A 296 5.35 -27.40 34.10
N ALA A 297 6.63 -27.00 34.05
CA ALA A 297 7.76 -27.92 33.93
C ALA A 297 8.88 -27.56 34.92
N PRO A 298 8.64 -27.74 36.24
CA PRO A 298 9.57 -27.28 37.27
C PRO A 298 10.87 -28.10 37.32
N SER A 299 10.84 -29.35 36.85
CA SER A 299 11.98 -30.27 36.82
C SER A 299 12.92 -30.08 35.64
N THR A 300 12.53 -29.31 34.63
CA THR A 300 13.30 -29.12 33.41
C THR A 300 14.39 -28.07 33.61
N SER A 301 15.62 -28.38 33.20
CA SER A 301 16.73 -27.44 33.28
C SER A 301 16.48 -26.21 32.38
N PRO A 302 17.10 -25.04 32.66
CA PRO A 302 16.92 -23.86 31.82
C PRO A 302 17.31 -24.08 30.35
N VAL A 303 18.32 -24.91 30.08
CA VAL A 303 18.77 -25.21 28.72
C VAL A 303 17.75 -26.08 27.99
N GLU A 304 17.27 -27.15 28.62
CA GLU A 304 16.22 -28.00 28.05
C GLU A 304 14.92 -27.23 27.81
N TRP A 305 14.59 -26.28 28.68
CA TRP A 305 13.43 -25.40 28.53
C TRP A 305 13.53 -24.53 27.27
N VAL A 306 14.66 -23.87 27.06
CA VAL A 306 14.90 -23.07 25.85
C VAL A 306 14.88 -23.95 24.61
N LEU A 307 15.56 -25.11 24.64
CA LEU A 307 15.58 -26.06 23.52
C LEU A 307 14.18 -26.57 23.15
N LEU A 308 13.28 -26.75 24.12
CA LEU A 308 11.89 -27.12 23.86
C LEU A 308 11.16 -26.05 23.03
N PHE A 309 11.32 -24.77 23.36
CA PHE A 309 10.69 -23.68 22.61
C PHE A 309 11.35 -23.44 21.26
N VAL A 310 12.66 -23.65 21.12
CA VAL A 310 13.35 -23.65 19.82
C VAL A 310 12.84 -24.78 18.93
N LEU A 311 12.65 -25.98 19.49
CA LEU A 311 12.06 -27.10 18.76
C LEU A 311 10.62 -26.78 18.32
N LEU A 312 9.80 -26.23 19.22
CA LEU A 312 8.44 -25.79 18.92
C LEU A 312 8.42 -24.75 17.79
N GLU A 313 9.32 -23.77 17.85
CA GLU A 313 9.49 -22.74 16.83
C GLU A 313 9.82 -23.35 15.46
N HIS A 314 10.79 -24.26 15.38
CA HIS A 314 11.13 -24.97 14.14
C HIS A 314 9.98 -25.84 13.61
N LEU A 315 9.20 -26.48 14.49
CA LEU A 315 8.02 -27.26 14.08
C LEU A 315 6.94 -26.36 13.47
N ILE A 316 6.67 -25.19 14.08
CA ILE A 316 5.67 -24.24 13.58
C ILE A 316 6.15 -23.60 12.28
N LEU A 317 7.41 -23.18 12.18
CA LEU A 317 7.98 -22.68 10.92
C LEU A 317 7.99 -23.74 9.83
N GLY A 318 8.33 -24.98 10.17
CA GLY A 318 8.26 -26.13 9.26
C GLY A 318 6.84 -26.35 8.75
N ALA A 319 5.84 -26.31 9.64
CA ALA A 319 4.43 -26.40 9.27
C ALA A 319 3.99 -25.24 8.37
N LYS A 320 4.44 -24.00 8.65
CA LYS A 320 4.19 -22.84 7.79
C LYS A 320 4.76 -23.05 6.39
N VAL A 321 6.02 -23.47 6.26
CA VAL A 321 6.66 -23.75 4.97
C VAL A 321 5.94 -24.88 4.24
N ALA A 322 5.54 -25.93 4.95
CA ALA A 322 4.75 -27.02 4.37
C ALA A 322 3.41 -26.51 3.83
N LEU A 323 2.69 -25.65 4.56
CA LEU A 323 1.44 -25.04 4.08
C LEU A 323 1.66 -24.17 2.83
N MET A 324 2.73 -23.38 2.80
CA MET A 324 3.09 -22.58 1.62
C MET A 324 3.40 -23.45 0.39
N TRP A 325 3.93 -24.66 0.60
CA TRP A 325 4.18 -25.62 -0.47
C TRP A 325 2.92 -26.38 -0.91
N LEU A 326 2.04 -26.73 0.04
CA LEU A 326 0.82 -27.49 -0.20
C LEU A 326 -0.28 -26.66 -0.87
N VAL A 327 -0.40 -25.37 -0.53
CA VAL A 327 -1.44 -24.49 -1.05
C VAL A 327 -0.92 -23.79 -2.32
N PRO A 328 -1.47 -24.09 -3.51
CA PRO A 328 -1.01 -23.43 -4.73
C PRO A 328 -1.41 -21.95 -4.75
N ASN A 329 -0.47 -21.07 -5.11
CA ASN A 329 -0.68 -19.62 -5.20
C ASN A 329 -1.81 -19.18 -6.16
N GLN A 330 -2.16 -20.02 -7.12
CA GLN A 330 -3.23 -19.75 -8.08
C GLN A 330 -4.23 -20.89 -8.09
N PRO A 331 -5.54 -20.59 -8.01
CA PRO A 331 -6.57 -21.62 -8.08
C PRO A 331 -6.60 -22.26 -9.47
N TYR A 332 -7.08 -23.50 -9.53
CA TYR A 332 -7.07 -24.32 -10.75
C TYR A 332 -7.75 -23.64 -11.95
N TRP A 333 -8.90 -23.00 -11.74
CA TRP A 333 -9.66 -22.34 -12.80
C TRP A 333 -8.91 -21.16 -13.43
N VAL A 334 -8.13 -20.40 -12.65
CA VAL A 334 -7.26 -19.32 -13.16
C VAL A 334 -6.14 -19.90 -13.99
N ARG A 335 -5.48 -20.95 -13.48
CA ARG A 335 -4.37 -21.62 -14.19
C ARG A 335 -4.83 -22.15 -15.56
N GLN A 336 -5.97 -22.83 -15.59
CA GLN A 336 -6.55 -23.35 -16.83
C GLN A 336 -6.92 -22.22 -17.81
N ALA A 337 -7.47 -21.10 -17.32
CA ALA A 337 -7.79 -19.94 -18.15
C ALA A 337 -6.53 -19.31 -18.76
N LEU A 338 -5.47 -19.12 -17.96
CA LEU A 338 -4.18 -18.61 -18.43
C LEU A 338 -3.52 -19.56 -19.44
N GLU A 339 -3.55 -20.87 -19.19
CA GLU A 339 -3.04 -21.89 -20.11
C GLU A 339 -3.80 -21.86 -21.45
N LYS A 340 -5.13 -21.70 -21.42
CA LYS A 340 -5.96 -21.57 -22.62
C LYS A 340 -5.59 -20.31 -23.42
N ILE A 341 -5.42 -19.16 -22.77
CA ILE A 341 -4.99 -17.91 -23.42
C ILE A 341 -3.60 -18.08 -24.03
N ASN A 342 -2.66 -18.68 -23.30
CA ASN A 342 -1.31 -18.95 -23.78
C ASN A 342 -1.30 -19.91 -24.98
N TYR A 343 -2.14 -20.95 -24.95
CA TYR A 343 -2.29 -21.89 -26.06
C TYR A 343 -2.84 -21.20 -27.31
N GLN A 344 -3.88 -20.37 -27.16
CA GLN A 344 -4.46 -19.59 -28.26
C GLN A 344 -3.44 -18.60 -28.86
N SER A 345 -2.65 -17.92 -28.04
CA SER A 345 -1.57 -17.04 -28.49
C SER A 345 -0.50 -17.79 -29.28
N LYS A 346 -0.09 -18.98 -28.82
CA LYS A 346 0.86 -19.85 -29.57
C LYS A 346 0.28 -20.31 -30.90
N LEU A 347 -1.01 -20.67 -30.93
CA LEU A 347 -1.70 -21.09 -32.15
C LEU A 347 -1.81 -19.93 -33.15
N ALA A 348 -2.14 -18.73 -32.68
CA ALA A 348 -2.19 -17.52 -33.50
C ALA A 348 -0.81 -17.21 -34.12
N LEU A 349 0.26 -17.28 -33.33
CA LEU A 349 1.63 -17.10 -33.82
C LEU A 349 2.04 -18.16 -34.85
N ARG A 350 1.67 -19.43 -34.62
CA ARG A 350 1.92 -20.52 -35.59
C ARG A 350 1.20 -20.25 -36.91
N ASN A 351 -0.06 -19.82 -36.85
CA ASN A 351 -0.85 -19.48 -38.03
C ASN A 351 -0.27 -18.29 -38.80
N GLU A 352 0.15 -17.24 -38.10
CA GLU A 352 0.92 -16.10 -38.64
C GLU A 352 2.18 -16.56 -39.38
N ARG A 353 3.00 -17.40 -38.75
CA ARG A 353 4.22 -17.96 -39.35
C ARG A 353 3.93 -18.78 -40.59
N CYS A 354 2.95 -19.70 -40.53
CA CYS A 354 2.55 -20.50 -41.69
C CYS A 354 2.07 -19.63 -42.86
N LYS A 355 1.29 -18.56 -42.58
CA LYS A 355 0.86 -17.60 -43.61
C LYS A 355 2.05 -16.86 -44.23
N LYS A 356 3.02 -16.39 -43.42
CA LYS A 356 4.24 -15.72 -43.91
C LYS A 356 5.09 -16.66 -44.75
N THR A 357 5.34 -17.89 -44.30
CA THR A 357 6.08 -18.91 -45.06
C THR A 357 5.40 -19.22 -46.39
N ARG A 358 4.06 -19.38 -46.40
CA ARG A 358 3.29 -19.60 -47.63
C ARG A 358 3.39 -18.44 -48.60
N ARG A 359 3.37 -17.18 -48.10
CA ARG A 359 3.58 -15.97 -48.93
C ARG A 359 5.00 -15.90 -49.49
N HIS A 360 6.02 -16.26 -48.72
CA HIS A 360 7.40 -16.34 -49.21
C HIS A 360 7.58 -17.40 -50.28
N LEU A 361 7.06 -18.61 -50.05
CA LEU A 361 7.10 -19.69 -51.04
C LEU A 361 6.34 -19.31 -52.30
N SER A 362 5.16 -18.68 -52.20
CA SER A 362 4.41 -18.26 -53.39
C SER A 362 5.08 -17.12 -54.17
N ARG A 363 5.73 -16.17 -53.49
CA ARG A 363 6.56 -15.13 -54.13
C ARG A 363 7.75 -15.75 -54.84
N ARG A 364 8.50 -16.64 -54.18
CA ARG A 364 9.64 -17.35 -54.76
C ARG A 364 9.22 -18.24 -55.94
N PHE A 365 8.07 -18.89 -55.84
CA PHE A 365 7.52 -19.67 -56.94
C PHE A 365 7.19 -18.78 -58.14
N ARG A 366 6.49 -17.65 -57.94
CA ARG A 366 6.19 -16.69 -59.02
C ARG A 366 7.43 -16.05 -59.63
N SER A 367 8.49 -15.80 -58.85
CA SER A 367 9.73 -15.24 -59.39
C SER A 367 10.49 -16.25 -60.25
N VAL A 368 10.44 -17.54 -59.90
CA VAL A 368 11.13 -18.61 -60.66
C VAL A 368 10.31 -19.09 -61.86
N HIS A 369 8.99 -19.20 -61.73
CA HIS A 369 8.11 -19.84 -62.74
C HIS A 369 7.23 -18.84 -63.51
N GLY A 370 7.31 -17.53 -63.20
CA GLY A 370 6.46 -16.50 -63.77
C GLY A 370 5.04 -16.47 -63.15
N VAL A 371 4.27 -15.43 -63.46
CA VAL A 371 2.86 -15.32 -63.04
C VAL A 371 2.02 -16.27 -63.89
N PRO A 372 1.22 -17.18 -63.30
CA PRO A 372 0.35 -18.04 -64.08
C PRO A 372 -0.64 -17.17 -64.86
N ARG A 373 -0.65 -17.33 -66.20
CA ARG A 373 -1.59 -16.64 -67.09
C ARG A 373 -3.02 -16.95 -66.66
N SER A 374 -3.75 -15.90 -66.27
CA SER A 374 -5.19 -15.91 -66.03
C SER A 374 -5.91 -16.46 -67.27
N GLY A 375 -6.30 -17.73 -67.27
CA GLY A 375 -7.07 -18.30 -68.38
C GLY A 375 -7.17 -19.82 -68.47
N SER A 376 -6.32 -20.62 -67.81
CA SER A 376 -6.45 -22.09 -67.90
C SER A 376 -6.96 -22.69 -66.58
N ARG A 377 -8.24 -23.06 -66.56
CA ARG A 377 -8.73 -24.14 -65.70
C ARG A 377 -8.06 -25.43 -66.18
N SER A 378 -6.88 -25.77 -65.66
CA SER A 378 -6.36 -27.14 -65.80
C SER A 378 -6.61 -27.91 -64.50
N ARG A 379 -7.39 -28.98 -64.61
CA ARG A 379 -7.50 -30.04 -63.62
C ARG A 379 -6.09 -30.63 -63.43
N GLY A 380 -5.45 -30.34 -62.32
CA GLY A 380 -4.11 -30.83 -62.01
C GLY A 380 -3.80 -30.71 -60.53
N THR A 381 -4.23 -31.72 -59.78
CA THR A 381 -3.67 -32.18 -58.48
C THR A 381 -3.05 -31.10 -57.58
N THR A 382 -3.90 -30.28 -56.95
CA THR A 382 -3.58 -29.70 -55.64
C THR A 382 -3.68 -30.81 -54.59
N PRO A 383 -2.69 -30.99 -53.69
CA PRO A 383 -2.90 -31.83 -52.52
C PRO A 383 -3.92 -31.11 -51.63
N VAL A 384 -5.14 -31.64 -51.62
CA VAL A 384 -6.17 -31.28 -50.66
C VAL A 384 -5.71 -31.78 -49.30
N ALA A 385 -5.05 -30.92 -48.53
CA ALA A 385 -4.95 -31.11 -47.10
C ALA A 385 -6.37 -30.89 -46.54
N GLN A 386 -7.06 -31.99 -46.24
CA GLN A 386 -8.34 -32.01 -45.56
C GLN A 386 -8.26 -31.15 -44.30
N ASN A 387 -9.06 -30.09 -44.28
CA ASN A 387 -9.26 -29.25 -43.12
C ASN A 387 -10.28 -29.95 -42.21
N GLY A 388 -9.82 -30.81 -41.30
CA GLY A 388 -10.61 -31.35 -40.18
C GLY A 388 -10.84 -30.34 -39.06
N GLY A 389 -11.09 -29.07 -39.40
CA GLY A 389 -11.33 -28.00 -38.45
C GLY A 389 -12.82 -27.83 -38.20
N VAL A 390 -13.32 -28.42 -37.12
CA VAL A 390 -14.65 -28.15 -36.56
C VAL A 390 -14.78 -26.64 -36.35
N ARG A 391 -15.59 -25.98 -37.19
CA ARG A 391 -16.00 -24.58 -36.99
C ARG A 391 -16.94 -24.53 -35.78
N HIS A 392 -16.41 -24.25 -34.60
CA HIS A 392 -17.24 -23.66 -33.56
C HIS A 392 -17.66 -22.26 -34.02
N ARG A 393 -18.97 -22.08 -34.25
CA ARG A 393 -19.60 -20.78 -34.42
C ARG A 393 -19.40 -19.98 -33.13
N THR A 394 -18.57 -18.94 -33.18
CA THR A 394 -18.60 -17.86 -32.20
C THR A 394 -19.83 -17.00 -32.47
N PRO A 395 -20.72 -16.76 -31.49
CA PRO A 395 -21.76 -15.75 -31.64
C PRO A 395 -21.11 -14.37 -31.62
N SER A 396 -21.52 -13.50 -32.55
CA SER A 396 -21.27 -12.07 -32.49
C SER A 396 -21.90 -11.52 -31.21
N ARG A 397 -21.08 -11.02 -30.28
CA ARG A 397 -21.57 -10.15 -29.21
C ARG A 397 -21.64 -8.74 -29.78
N ASP A 398 -22.86 -8.30 -30.04
CA ASP A 398 -23.20 -6.88 -30.08
C ASP A 398 -22.82 -6.26 -28.74
N TYR A 399 -21.96 -5.26 -28.78
CA TYR A 399 -21.84 -4.30 -27.67
C TYR A 399 -22.94 -3.27 -27.88
N ARG A 400 -24.08 -3.52 -27.24
CA ARG A 400 -25.03 -2.49 -26.82
C ARG A 400 -25.27 -2.67 -25.33
N ASP A 401 -25.22 -1.53 -24.65
CA ASP A 401 -25.72 -1.24 -23.31
C ASP A 401 -25.02 -1.94 -22.15
N TYR A 402 -24.10 -1.20 -21.50
CA TYR A 402 -24.19 -0.76 -20.08
C TYR A 402 -23.24 0.41 -19.84
#